data_AF-A0A1B6LJR3-F1
#
_entry.id   AF-A0A1B6LJR3-F1
#
_cell.length_a   1.000
_cell.length_b   1.000
_cell.length_c   1.000
_cell.angle_alpha   90.00
_cell.angle_beta   90.00
_cell.angle_gamma   90.00
#
_symmetry.space_group_name_H-M   'P 1'
#
loop_
_entity.id
_entity.type
_entity.pdbx_description
1 polymer ?
#
loop_
_entity_poly.entity_id
_entity_poly.type
_entity_poly.pdbx_seq_one_letter_code
_entity_poly.pdbx_strand_id
1 'polypeptide(L)'
;MAALVIASLSCLLLAMVGSTRGTADVRPSCLQCLCEAVSGASKCTYSAPSSCHDGVCGRYAITLPYWQDAGRPTVGLENRLSDITYQKCGLDVTCAEATIQGYMKRF
;
A
#
# COMPACT_ATOMS: atom_id res chain seq x y z
N MET A 1 -47.53 -10.96 -6.88
CA MET A 1 -46.54 -10.22 -7.68
C MET A 1 -45.50 -9.51 -6.82
N ALA A 2 -45.89 -8.70 -5.83
CA ALA A 2 -44.95 -7.98 -4.95
C ALA A 2 -43.95 -8.88 -4.19
N ALA A 3 -44.37 -10.04 -3.68
CA ALA A 3 -43.49 -10.95 -2.92
C ALA A 3 -42.33 -11.54 -3.76
N LEU A 4 -42.56 -11.78 -5.06
CA LEU A 4 -41.54 -12.28 -5.99
C LEU A 4 -40.50 -11.19 -6.32
N VAL A 5 -40.92 -9.93 -6.36
CA VAL A 5 -40.05 -8.76 -6.60
C VAL A 5 -39.19 -8.45 -5.37
N ILE A 6 -39.73 -8.63 -4.16
CA ILE A 6 -38.99 -8.43 -2.92
C ILE A 6 -37.90 -9.50 -2.75
N ALA A 7 -38.23 -10.76 -3.04
CA ALA A 7 -37.26 -11.86 -2.98
C ALA A 7 -36.11 -11.69 -3.98
N SER A 8 -36.40 -11.21 -5.19
CA SER A 8 -35.37 -10.98 -6.22
C SER A 8 -34.46 -9.79 -5.88
N LEU A 9 -35.01 -8.67 -5.38
CA LEU A 9 -34.20 -7.53 -4.90
C LEU A 9 -33.31 -7.93 -3.71
N SER A 10 -33.85 -8.72 -2.77
CA SER A 10 -33.08 -9.16 -1.60
C SER A 10 -31.92 -10.08 -1.99
N CYS A 11 -32.11 -10.98 -2.96
CA CYS A 11 -31.05 -11.80 -3.54
C CYS A 11 -29.98 -10.97 -4.26
N LEU A 12 -30.38 -9.94 -5.02
CA LEU A 12 -29.46 -9.03 -5.70
C LEU A 12 -28.59 -8.24 -4.71
N LEU A 13 -29.16 -7.80 -3.59
CA LEU A 13 -28.41 -7.11 -2.54
C LEU A 13 -27.40 -8.04 -1.85
N LEU A 14 -27.76 -9.29 -1.59
CA LEU A 14 -26.87 -10.29 -0.98
C LEU A 14 -25.70 -10.69 -1.89
N ALA A 15 -25.91 -10.73 -3.22
CA ALA A 15 -24.85 -11.05 -4.18
C ALA A 15 -23.73 -9.99 -4.22
N MET A 16 -24.03 -8.73 -3.91
CA MET A 16 -23.03 -7.66 -3.83
C MET A 16 -22.19 -7.70 -2.53
N VAL A 17 -22.69 -8.37 -1.48
CA VAL A 17 -22.01 -8.51 -0.18
C VAL A 17 -20.97 -9.65 -0.19
N GLY A 18 -20.90 -10.43 -1.27
CA GLY A 18 -20.13 -11.69 -1.32
C GLY A 18 -18.76 -11.66 -2.01
N SER A 19 -18.12 -10.50 -2.22
CA SER A 19 -16.78 -10.46 -2.85
C SER A 19 -15.77 -9.62 -2.08
N THR A 20 -15.44 -10.05 -0.87
CA THR A 20 -14.06 -9.84 -0.40
C THR A 20 -13.19 -10.92 -1.04
N ARG A 21 -12.74 -10.67 -2.28
CA ARG A 21 -11.53 -11.35 -2.75
C ARG A 21 -10.47 -11.02 -1.72
N GLY A 22 -10.08 -11.99 -0.89
CA GLY A 22 -8.94 -11.83 0.01
C GLY A 22 -7.74 -11.55 -0.87
N THR A 23 -7.41 -10.28 -1.06
CA THR A 23 -6.11 -9.91 -1.59
C THR A 23 -5.10 -10.42 -0.59
N ALA A 24 -4.06 -11.09 -1.07
CA ALA A 24 -2.90 -11.46 -0.25
C ALA A 24 -2.08 -10.20 0.10
N ASP A 25 -2.77 -9.15 0.55
CA ASP A 25 -2.15 -7.90 0.94
C ASP A 25 -1.57 -8.09 2.34
N VAL A 26 -0.35 -7.61 2.52
CA VAL A 26 0.33 -7.49 3.80
C VAL A 26 -0.58 -6.72 4.75
N ARG A 27 -1.02 -7.36 5.83
CA ARG A 27 -1.93 -6.75 6.81
C ARG A 27 -1.28 -5.50 7.44
N PRO A 28 -2.04 -4.45 7.80
CA PRO A 28 -1.49 -3.24 8.43
C PRO A 28 -0.64 -3.49 9.68
N SER A 29 -1.00 -4.50 10.48
CA SER A 29 -0.19 -4.90 11.65
C SER A 29 1.22 -5.36 11.26
N CYS A 30 1.37 -6.04 10.12
CA CYS A 30 2.67 -6.48 9.61
C CYS A 30 3.46 -5.30 9.06
N LEU A 31 2.82 -4.38 8.32
CA LEU A 31 3.44 -3.13 7.86
C LEU A 31 3.99 -2.32 9.04
N GLN A 32 3.22 -2.20 10.12
CA GLN A 32 3.70 -1.55 11.34
C GLN A 32 4.96 -2.23 11.89
N CYS A 33 4.96 -3.56 12.07
CA CYS A 33 6.13 -4.29 12.55
C CYS A 33 7.35 -4.15 11.62
N LEU A 34 7.15 -4.15 10.29
CA LEU A 34 8.23 -3.96 9.32
C LEU A 34 8.86 -2.58 9.45
N CYS A 35 8.05 -1.54 9.61
CA CYS A 35 8.55 -0.20 9.87
C CYS A 35 9.39 -0.18 11.16
N GLU A 36 8.87 -0.75 12.25
CA GLU A 36 9.54 -0.72 13.55
C GLU A 36 10.88 -1.45 13.53
N ALA A 37 10.93 -2.58 12.82
CA ALA A 37 12.15 -3.37 12.66
C ALA A 37 13.24 -2.62 11.90
N VAL A 38 12.88 -1.82 10.90
CA VAL A 38 13.84 -1.18 9.99
C VAL A 38 14.23 0.23 10.46
N SER A 39 13.28 0.99 11.01
CA SER A 39 13.45 2.42 11.31
C SER A 39 13.27 2.76 12.79
N GLY A 40 12.84 1.80 13.62
CA GLY A 40 12.50 2.01 15.03
C GLY A 40 11.11 2.61 15.24
N ALA A 41 10.50 2.29 16.38
CA ALA A 41 9.10 2.64 16.67
C ALA A 41 8.77 4.14 16.64
N SER A 42 9.72 5.01 17.00
CA SER A 42 9.51 6.47 16.96
C SER A 42 9.37 7.04 15.55
N LYS A 43 9.79 6.30 14.51
CA LYS A 43 9.66 6.69 13.09
C LYS A 43 8.40 6.13 12.42
N CYS A 44 7.63 5.33 13.14
CA CYS A 44 6.48 4.60 12.62
C CYS A 44 5.13 5.22 12.99
N THR A 45 5.14 6.44 13.51
CA THR A 45 3.93 7.22 13.78
C THR A 45 3.55 8.03 12.54
N TYR A 46 2.26 8.33 12.40
CA TYR A 46 1.75 9.08 11.25
C TYR A 46 2.37 10.50 11.11
N SER A 47 2.79 11.09 12.23
CA SER A 47 3.39 12.43 12.30
C SER A 47 4.91 12.42 12.32
N ALA A 48 5.55 11.25 12.27
CA ALA A 48 7.01 11.17 12.28
C ALA A 48 7.59 11.82 11.01
N PRO A 49 8.62 12.68 11.14
CA PRO A 49 9.30 13.21 9.97
C PRO A 49 10.00 12.09 9.21
N SER A 50 9.79 12.04 7.89
CA SER A 50 10.47 11.15 6.95
C SER A 50 11.51 11.93 6.14
N SER A 51 12.61 11.27 5.77
CA SER A 51 13.64 11.85 4.91
C SER A 51 14.30 10.76 4.05
N CYS A 52 15.09 11.19 3.07
CA CYS A 52 15.96 10.31 2.31
C CYS A 52 17.41 10.60 2.70
N HIS A 53 18.18 9.54 2.93
CA HIS A 53 19.62 9.61 3.19
C HIS A 53 20.32 8.53 2.37
N ASP A 54 21.32 8.93 1.58
CA ASP A 54 22.12 8.04 0.73
C ASP A 54 21.29 7.06 -0.13
N GLY A 55 20.20 7.56 -0.70
CA GLY A 55 19.32 6.80 -1.58
C GLY A 55 18.32 5.88 -0.88
N VAL A 56 18.30 5.87 0.46
CA VAL A 56 17.35 5.14 1.31
C VAL A 56 16.28 6.11 1.83
N CYS A 57 15.01 5.83 1.58
CA CYS A 57 13.93 6.78 1.82
C CYS A 57 12.85 6.29 2.80
N GLY A 58 12.48 7.18 3.71
CA GLY A 58 11.30 7.09 4.55
C GLY A 58 11.30 5.94 5.56
N ARG A 59 10.14 5.72 6.18
CA ARG A 59 9.97 4.85 7.35
C ARG A 59 10.14 3.35 7.07
N TYR A 60 10.16 2.97 5.79
CA TYR A 60 10.35 1.60 5.34
C TYR A 60 11.73 1.36 4.71
N ALA A 61 12.65 2.35 4.81
CA ALA A 61 13.98 2.32 4.19
C ALA A 61 13.97 1.88 2.71
N ILE A 62 13.07 2.46 1.92
CA ILE A 62 12.87 2.08 0.52
C ILE A 62 14.06 2.57 -0.31
N THR A 63 14.65 1.65 -1.07
CA THR A 63 15.68 1.94 -2.07
C THR A 63 15.07 2.00 -3.47
N LEU A 64 15.79 2.63 -4.41
CA LEU A 64 15.35 2.68 -5.80
C LEU A 64 15.09 1.27 -6.39
N PRO A 65 15.99 0.26 -6.28
CA PRO A 65 15.72 -1.08 -6.82
C PRO A 65 14.50 -1.75 -6.18
N TYR A 66 14.32 -1.63 -4.86
CA TYR A 66 13.17 -2.20 -4.15
C TYR A 66 11.85 -1.62 -4.68
N TRP A 67 11.80 -0.30 -4.86
CA TRP A 67 10.65 0.38 -5.46
C TRP A 67 10.40 -0.01 -6.93
N GLN A 68 11.46 -0.18 -7.71
CA GLN A 68 11.35 -0.66 -9.09
C GLN A 68 10.76 -2.06 -9.14
N ASP A 69 11.21 -2.94 -8.24
CA ASP A 69 10.74 -4.31 -8.21
C ASP A 69 9.29 -4.45 -7.78
N ALA A 70 8.81 -3.54 -6.94
CA ALA A 70 7.42 -3.41 -6.52
C ALA A 70 6.46 -2.91 -7.63
N GLY A 71 6.94 -2.63 -8.84
CA GLY A 71 6.12 -2.15 -9.95
C GLY A 71 6.01 -0.63 -10.04
N ARG A 72 6.90 0.11 -9.35
CA ARG A 72 7.04 1.57 -9.44
C ARG A 72 5.77 2.34 -9.05
N PRO A 73 5.18 2.11 -7.85
CA PRO A 73 4.02 2.89 -7.40
C PRO A 73 4.37 4.38 -7.29
N THR A 74 3.37 5.25 -7.43
CA THR A 74 3.57 6.70 -7.44
C THR A 74 2.57 7.39 -6.52
N VAL A 75 2.94 8.58 -6.05
CA VAL A 75 1.97 9.48 -5.42
C VAL A 75 1.09 10.04 -6.54
N GLY A 76 -0.19 9.68 -6.57
CA GLY A 76 -1.11 10.10 -7.63
C GLY A 76 -0.69 9.64 -9.03
N LEU A 77 -0.89 10.50 -10.04
CA LEU A 77 -0.66 10.22 -11.46
C LEU A 77 0.71 10.68 -11.97
N GLU A 78 1.73 10.68 -11.09
CA GLU A 78 3.08 11.12 -11.46
C GLU A 78 3.75 10.20 -12.51
N ASN A 79 4.69 10.77 -13.26
CA ASN A 79 5.49 10.02 -14.23
C ASN A 79 6.43 9.04 -13.52
N ARG A 80 6.26 7.73 -13.78
CA ARG A 80 7.03 6.63 -13.19
C ARG A 80 8.49 6.55 -13.63
N LEU A 81 8.89 7.35 -14.63
CA LEU A 81 10.23 7.36 -15.20
C LEU A 81 11.09 8.53 -14.72
N SER A 82 10.59 9.38 -13.82
CA SER A 82 11.37 10.47 -13.24
C SER A 82 12.18 9.98 -12.04
N ASP A 83 13.43 10.44 -11.93
CA ASP A 83 14.37 10.05 -10.87
C ASP A 83 13.89 10.45 -9.46
N ILE A 84 13.03 11.47 -9.34
CA ILE A 84 12.52 11.93 -8.04
C ILE A 84 11.29 11.15 -7.58
N THR A 85 10.66 10.37 -8.46
CA THR A 85 9.37 9.72 -8.17
C THR A 85 9.50 8.65 -7.09
N TYR A 86 10.61 7.91 -7.07
CA TYR A 86 10.85 6.92 -6.02
C TYR A 86 11.01 7.59 -4.65
N GLN A 87 11.71 8.74 -4.58
CA GLN A 87 11.92 9.46 -3.32
C GLN A 87 10.61 9.98 -2.76
N LYS A 88 9.80 10.62 -3.62
CA LYS A 88 8.45 11.06 -3.24
C LYS A 88 7.60 9.90 -2.73
N CYS A 89 7.64 8.76 -3.42
CA CYS A 89 6.91 7.57 -2.99
C CYS A 89 7.42 7.01 -1.67
N GLY A 90 8.73 6.94 -1.46
CA GLY A 90 9.32 6.45 -0.21
C GLY A 90 9.02 7.35 0.99
N LEU A 91 8.81 8.65 0.77
CA LEU A 91 8.46 9.61 1.81
C LEU A 91 6.95 9.68 2.12
N ASP A 92 6.09 9.24 1.19
CA ASP A 92 4.64 9.14 1.36
C ASP A 92 4.25 7.80 1.97
N VAL A 93 3.49 7.80 3.08
CA VAL A 93 3.15 6.57 3.81
C VAL A 93 2.37 5.59 2.93
N THR A 94 1.38 6.07 2.19
CA THR A 94 0.51 5.22 1.37
C THR A 94 1.29 4.60 0.21
N CYS A 95 2.12 5.41 -0.48
CA CYS A 95 2.93 4.94 -1.60
C CYS A 95 4.05 3.99 -1.13
N ALA A 96 4.66 4.27 0.02
CA ALA A 96 5.65 3.38 0.61
C ALA A 96 5.03 2.03 1.01
N GLU A 97 3.83 2.02 1.58
CA GLU A 97 3.10 0.77 1.84
C GLU A 97 2.76 0.03 0.55
N ALA A 98 2.28 0.73 -0.48
CA ALA A 98 2.06 0.15 -1.81
C ALA A 98 3.35 -0.45 -2.41
N THR A 99 4.51 0.11 -2.08
CA THR A 99 5.82 -0.44 -2.45
C THR A 99 6.09 -1.77 -1.75
N ILE A 100 5.83 -1.87 -0.44
CA ILE A 100 5.95 -3.15 0.28
C ILE A 100 4.98 -4.19 -0.30
N GLN A 101 3.73 -3.81 -0.52
CA GLN A 101 2.70 -4.69 -1.09
C GLN A 101 3.11 -5.23 -2.46
N GLY A 102 3.54 -4.33 -3.36
CA GLY A 102 3.97 -4.69 -4.70
C GLY A 102 5.17 -5.64 -4.70
N TYR A 103 6.12 -5.42 -3.78
CA TYR A 103 7.29 -6.28 -3.64
C TYR A 103 6.91 -7.68 -3.16
N MET A 104 6.13 -7.80 -2.08
CA MET A 104 5.67 -9.08 -1.52
C MET A 104 4.71 -9.84 -2.45
N LYS A 105 4.05 -9.13 -3.36
CA LYS A 105 3.25 -9.76 -4.40
C LYS A 105 4.11 -10.40 -5.49
N ARG A 106 5.32 -9.87 -5.71
CA ARG A 106 6.24 -10.35 -6.75
C ARG A 106 7.12 -11.52 -6.29
N PHE A 107 7.55 -11.52 -5.02
CA PHE A 107 8.48 -12.49 -4.43
C PHE A 107 7.89 -13.11 -3.18
#